data_AF-A0A9C9DE64-F1
#
_entry.id   AF-A0A9C9DE64-F1
#
_cell.length_a   1.000
_cell.length_b   1.000
_cell.length_c   1.000
_cell.angle_alpha   90.00
_cell.angle_beta   90.00
_cell.angle_gamma   90.00
#
_symmetry.space_group_name_H-M   'P 1'
#
loop_
_entity.id
_entity.type
_entity.pdbx_description
1 polymer ?
#
loop_
_entity_poly.entity_id
_entity_poly.type
_entity_poly.pdbx_seq_one_letter_code
_entity_poly.pdbx_strand_id
1 'polypeptide(L)' 'MKTIVVIPTYNEAENVPPLARELWGLGLPDLSILIVDD' A
#
# COMPACT_ATOMS: atom_id res chain seq x y z
N MET A 1 -16.78 -1.60 -5.31
CA MET A 1 -16.44 -2.46 -4.16
C MET A 1 -15.13 -1.93 -3.62
N LYS A 2 -15.04 -1.62 -2.32
CA LYS A 2 -13.84 -1.00 -1.75
C LYS A 2 -12.77 -2.07 -1.52
N THR A 3 -11.56 -1.85 -2.03
CA THR A 3 -10.41 -2.73 -1.82
C THR A 3 -9.43 -2.05 -0.87
N ILE A 4 -9.02 -2.76 0.18
CA ILE A 4 -8.03 -2.27 1.13
C ILE A 4 -6.84 -3.23 1.12
N VAL A 5 -5.67 -2.73 0.75
CA VAL A 5 -4.40 -3.46 0.81
C VAL A 5 -3.75 -3.17 2.16
N VAL A 6 -3.63 -4.19 3.01
CA VAL A 6 -2.97 -4.08 4.31
C VAL A 6 -1.53 -4.53 4.17
N ILE A 7 -0.58 -3.68 4.58
CA ILE A 7 0.85 -3.91 4.42
C ILE A 7 1.50 -3.82 5.80
N PRO A 8 1.81 -4.96 6.45
CA PRO A 8 2.64 -4.95 7.64
C PRO A 8 4.09 -4.60 7.28
N THR A 9 4.76 -3.78 8.10
CA THR A 9 6.14 -3.32 7.87
C THR A 9 7.02 -3.48 9.12
N TYR A 10 8.33 -3.69 8.90
CA TYR A 10 9.38 -3.62 9.93
C TYR A 10 10.68 -3.11 9.30
N ASN A 11 11.08 -1.87 9.59
CA ASN A 11 12.22 -1.19 8.93
C ASN A 11 12.14 -1.09 7.39
N GLU A 12 10.92 -1.10 6.81
CA GLU A 12 10.67 -1.11 5.36
C GLU A 12 10.45 0.29 4.75
N ALA A 13 10.95 1.34 5.39
CA ALA A 13 10.68 2.74 5.01
C ALA A 13 11.05 3.05 3.54
N GLU A 14 12.11 2.43 3.02
CA GLU A 14 12.55 2.60 1.63
C GLU A 14 11.66 1.86 0.63
N ASN A 15 10.98 0.80 1.05
CA ASN A 15 10.17 -0.06 0.20
C ASN A 15 8.68 0.35 0.16
N VAL A 16 8.18 1.08 1.18
CA VAL A 16 6.80 1.57 1.20
C VAL A 16 6.48 2.53 0.04
N PRO A 17 7.28 3.57 -0.27
CA PRO A 17 6.98 4.49 -1.37
C PRO A 17 6.92 3.84 -2.76
N PRO A 18 7.87 3.00 -3.21
CA PRO A 18 7.76 2.36 -4.51
C PRO A 18 6.58 1.39 -4.57
N LEU A 19 6.30 0.62 -3.51
CA LEU A 19 5.16 -0.29 -3.47
C LEU A 19 3.82 0.46 -3.59
N ALA A 20 3.67 1.58 -2.87
CA ALA A 20 2.46 2.39 -2.95
C ALA A 20 2.25 2.99 -4.35
N ARG A 21 3.32 3.43 -5.02
CA ARG A 21 3.24 3.93 -6.41
C ARG A 21 2.74 2.86 -7.37
N GLU A 22 3.29 1.65 -7.30
CA GLU A 22 2.87 0.55 -8.18
C GLU A 22 1.40 0.15 -7.91
N LEU A 23 0.98 0.07 -6.64
CA LEU A 23 -0.40 -0.26 -6.27
C LEU A 23 -1.41 0.78 -6.74
N TRP A 24 -1.11 2.07 -6.60
CA TRP A 24 -1.98 3.13 -7.15
C TRP A 24 -1.93 3.19 -8.68
N GLY A 25 -0.81 2.83 -9.29
CA GLY A 25 -0.65 2.73 -10.74
C GLY A 25 -1.59 1.71 -11.41
N LEU A 26 -2.16 0.77 -10.65
CA LEU A 26 -3.16 -0.19 -11.15
C LEU A 26 -4.49 0.46 -11.54
N GLY A 27 -4.77 1.70 -11.12
CA GLY A 27 -6.00 2.42 -11.48
C GLY A 27 -7.28 1.78 -10.93
N LEU A 28 -7.17 0.99 -9.85
CA LEU A 28 -8.31 0.33 -9.24
C LEU A 28 -9.20 1.36 -8.51
N PRO A 29 -10.51 1.42 -8.82
CA PRO A 29 -11.42 2.34 -8.14
C PRO A 29 -11.52 1.98 -6.65
N ASP A 30 -11.56 3.01 -5.80
CA ASP A 30 -11.70 2.88 -4.35
C ASP A 30 -10.59 2.04 -3.65
N LEU A 31 -9.40 1.94 -4.24
CA LEU A 31 -8.24 1.31 -3.60
C LEU A 31 -7.69 2.17 -2.47
N SER A 32 -7.55 1.58 -1.29
CA SER A 32 -6.91 2.18 -0.13
C SER A 32 -5.71 1.32 0.30
N ILE A 33 -4.64 1.96 0.77
CA ILE A 33 -3.48 1.29 1.36
C ILE A 33 -3.50 1.57 2.87
N LEU A 34 -3.34 0.53 3.69
CA LEU A 34 -3.21 0.60 5.14
C LEU A 34 -1.85 0.02 5.53
N ILE A 35 -0.94 0.88 5.96
CA ILE A 35 0.36 0.47 6.51
C ILE A 35 0.19 0.17 8.01
N VAL A 36 0.70 -0.97 8.45
CA VAL A 36 0.73 -1.37 9.87
C VAL A 36 2.19 -1.62 10.23
N ASP A 37 2.79 -0.71 10.97
CA ASP A 37 4.19 -0.83 11.41
C ASP A 37 4.26 -1.63 12.72
N ASP A 38 5.29 -2.48 12.86
CA ASP A 38 5.66 -3.20 14.09
C ASP A 38 6.72 -2.42 14.90
#